data_AF-A0ABD7GPV9-F1
#
_entry.id   AF-A0ABD7GPV9-F1
#
_cell.length_a   1.000
_cell.length_b   1.000
_cell.length_c   1.000
_cell.angle_alpha   90.00
_cell.angle_beta   90.00
_cell.angle_gamma   90.00
#
_symmetry.space_group_name_H-M   'P 1'
#
loop_
_entity.id
_entity.type
_entity.pdbx_description
1 polymer ?
#
loop_
_entity_poly.entity_id
_entity_poly.type
_entity_poly.pdbx_seq_one_letter_code
_entity_poly.pdbx_strand_id
1 'polypeptide(L)' 'QLSASPFAFGKQLTLLDVYIAVARTWGPRHEWFATNTPNFTAVADAVCALPELHKVLKANDII' A
#
# COMPACT_ATOMS: atom_id res chain seq x y z
N GLN A 1 8.46 15.81 7.40
CA GLN A 1 8.90 15.07 6.21
C GLN A 1 8.48 13.61 6.37
N LEU A 2 7.90 12.97 5.35
CA LEU A 2 7.56 11.55 5.39
C LEU A 2 8.86 10.75 5.57
N SER A 3 8.96 9.95 6.63
CA SER A 3 10.08 9.03 6.86
C SER A 3 9.61 7.65 6.44
N ALA A 4 9.61 7.39 5.13
CA ALA A 4 9.11 6.14 4.59
C ALA A 4 10.08 5.00 4.94
N SER A 5 9.67 4.07 5.83
CA SER A 5 10.11 2.67 5.90
C SER A 5 9.63 1.96 7.19
N PRO A 6 8.85 0.86 7.10
CA PRO A 6 8.20 0.33 5.89
C PRO A 6 6.92 1.08 5.51
N PHE A 7 6.37 1.92 6.38
CA PHE A 7 5.12 2.67 6.17
C PHE A 7 5.39 4.16 5.93
N ALA A 8 4.37 4.90 5.49
CA ALA A 8 4.47 6.32 5.09
C ALA A 8 5.03 7.22 6.21
N PHE A 9 4.74 6.89 7.47
CA PHE A 9 5.22 7.60 8.67
C PHE A 9 6.26 6.81 9.48
N GLY A 10 6.90 5.80 8.88
CA GLY A 10 7.97 5.02 9.50
C GLY A 10 7.51 3.62 9.88
N LYS A 11 7.68 3.25 11.16
CA LYS A 11 7.50 1.85 11.61
C LYS A 11 6.07 1.45 11.91
N GLN A 12 5.19 2.41 12.15
CA GLN A 12 3.81 2.14 12.58
C GLN A 12 2.86 2.17 11.38
N LEU A 13 2.05 1.12 11.24
CA LEU A 13 0.95 1.09 10.29
C LEU A 13 -0.07 2.18 10.63
N THR A 14 -0.50 2.91 9.62
CA THR A 14 -1.58 3.90 9.72
C THR A 14 -2.65 3.65 8.68
N LEU A 15 -3.80 4.31 8.83
CA LEU A 15 -4.87 4.27 7.83
C LEU A 15 -4.42 4.80 6.46
N LEU A 16 -3.43 5.71 6.42
CA LEU A 16 -2.88 6.22 5.17
C LEU A 16 -2.22 5.09 4.36
N ASP A 17 -1.52 4.16 5.01
CA ASP A 17 -0.86 3.05 4.33
C ASP A 17 -1.88 2.10 3.71
N VAL A 18 -2.95 1.79 4.46
CA VAL A 18 -4.07 0.98 3.96
C VAL A 18 -4.76 1.68 2.78
N TYR A 19 -4.96 3.00 2.87
CA TYR A 19 -5.50 3.78 1.77
C TYR A 19 -4.58 3.75 0.54
N ILE A 20 -3.26 3.83 0.71
CA ILE A 20 -2.30 3.71 -0.40
C ILE A 20 -2.42 2.35 -1.09
N ALA A 21 -2.57 1.26 -0.33
CA ALA A 21 -2.77 -0.08 -0.89
C ALA A 21 -4.04 -0.18 -1.75
N VAL A 22 -5.14 0.45 -1.31
CA VAL A 22 -6.39 0.54 -2.08
C VAL A 22 -6.22 1.45 -3.30
N ALA A 23 -5.68 2.66 -3.12
CA ALA A 23 -5.55 3.66 -4.18
C ALA A 23 -4.72 3.17 -5.37
N ARG A 24 -3.74 2.29 -5.13
CA ARG A 24 -2.92 1.66 -6.17
C ARG A 24 -3.73 0.78 -7.13
N THR A 25 -4.88 0.24 -6.71
CA THR A 25 -5.73 -0.60 -7.56
C THR A 25 -6.63 0.23 -8.48
N TRP A 26 -6.83 1.52 -8.17
CA TRP A 26 -7.55 2.47 -9.02
C TRP A 26 -6.68 2.90 -10.20
N GLY A 27 -7.27 3.54 -11.22
CA GLY A 27 -6.49 4.10 -12.32
C GLY A 27 -5.46 5.11 -11.80
N PRO A 28 -4.19 5.09 -12.26
CA PRO A 28 -3.62 4.41 -13.43
C PRO A 28 -3.08 2.97 -13.21
N ARG A 29 -3.48 2.30 -12.13
CA ARG A 29 -3.13 0.89 -11.80
C ARG A 29 -1.67 0.67 -11.41
N HIS A 30 -1.37 -0.57 -11.02
CA HIS A 30 -0.15 -1.00 -10.35
C HIS A 30 1.14 -0.64 -11.10
N GLU A 31 1.19 -0.87 -12.42
CA GLU A 31 2.40 -0.62 -13.22
C GLU A 31 2.79 0.85 -13.22
N TRP A 32 1.80 1.75 -13.38
CA TRP A 32 2.07 3.18 -13.35
C TRP A 32 2.60 3.62 -11.98
N PHE A 33 2.03 3.14 -10.88
CA PHE A 33 2.50 3.44 -9.53
C PHE A 33 3.91 2.87 -9.28
N ALA A 34 4.22 1.69 -9.79
CA ALA A 34 5.54 1.09 -9.69
C ALA A 34 6.61 1.96 -10.37
N THR A 35 6.29 2.51 -11.55
CA THR A 35 7.20 3.39 -12.29
C THR A 35 7.31 4.79 -11.71
N ASN A 36 6.19 5.43 -11.36
CA ASN A 36 6.14 6.86 -11.07
C ASN A 36 6.18 7.19 -9.58
N THR A 37 5.81 6.25 -8.72
CA THR A 37 5.71 6.44 -7.27
C THR A 37 6.20 5.20 -6.51
N PRO A 38 7.48 4.80 -6.68
CA PRO A 38 8.00 3.53 -6.13
C PRO A 38 7.85 3.43 -4.60
N ASN A 39 7.92 4.55 -3.88
CA ASN A 39 7.70 4.58 -2.43
C ASN A 39 6.26 4.20 -2.04
N PHE A 40 5.25 4.60 -2.83
CA PHE A 40 3.86 4.22 -2.58
C PHE A 40 3.64 2.75 -2.87
N THR A 41 4.30 2.23 -3.92
CA THR A 41 4.29 0.80 -4.24
C THR A 41 4.89 -0.01 -3.10
N ALA A 42 6.03 0.40 -2.55
CA ALA A 42 6.65 -0.26 -1.40
C ALA A 42 5.76 -0.26 -0.14
N VAL A 43 5.09 0.87 0.16
CA VAL A 43 4.12 0.93 1.27
C VAL A 43 2.94 -0.01 1.02
N ALA A 44 2.37 0.00 -0.18
CA ALA A 44 1.26 -0.88 -0.53
C ALA A 44 1.66 -2.36 -0.45
N ASP A 45 2.87 -2.73 -0.88
CA ASP A 45 3.39 -4.10 -0.75
C ASP A 45 3.57 -4.50 0.71
N ALA A 46 4.09 -3.60 1.55
CA ALA A 46 4.21 -3.83 2.99
C ALA A 46 2.85 -4.08 3.65
N VAL A 47 1.81 -3.32 3.26
CA VAL A 47 0.43 -3.53 3.73
C VAL A 47 -0.13 -4.86 3.23
N CYS A 48 0.06 -5.20 1.94
CA CYS A 48 -0.42 -6.45 1.36
C CYS A 48 0.24 -7.69 1.98
N ALA A 49 1.45 -7.55 2.54
CA ALA A 49 2.15 -8.62 3.22
C ALA A 49 1.58 -8.95 4.62
N LEU A 50 0.73 -8.08 5.22
CA LEU A 50 0.18 -8.26 6.57
C LEU A 50 -0.94 -9.33 6.59
N PRO A 51 -0.73 -10.51 7.21
CA PRO A 51 -1.72 -11.59 7.20
C PRO A 51 -3.04 -11.21 7.85
N GLU A 52 -3.01 -10.34 8.87
CA GLU A 52 -4.19 -9.84 9.56
C GLU A 52 -5.13 -9.03 8.64
N LEU A 53 -4.61 -8.47 7.54
CA LEU A 53 -5.40 -7.71 6.57
C LEU A 53 -5.89 -8.56 5.41
N HIS A 54 -5.34 -9.76 5.19
CA HIS A 54 -5.65 -10.57 3.99
C HIS A 54 -7.14 -10.85 3.81
N LYS A 55 -7.88 -11.04 4.91
CA LYS A 55 -9.34 -11.27 4.84
C LYS A 55 -10.06 -10.12 4.12
N VAL A 56 -9.78 -8.87 4.52
CA VAL A 56 -10.45 -7.70 3.93
C VAL A 56 -9.87 -7.36 2.56
N LEU A 57 -8.56 -7.53 2.35
CA LEU A 57 -7.92 -7.24 1.06
C LEU A 57 -8.42 -8.18 -0.05
N LYS A 58 -8.54 -9.48 0.23
CA LYS A 58 -9.11 -10.47 -0.71
C LYS A 58 -10.58 -10.21 -1.00
N ALA A 59 -11.36 -9.83 0.02
CA ALA A 59 -12.79 -9.53 -0.15
C ALA A 59 -13.04 -8.28 -1.04
N ASN A 60 -12.01 -7.49 -1.32
CA ASN A 60 -12.07 -6.29 -2.16
C ASN A 60 -11.18 -6.40 -3.42
N ASP A 61 -10.74 -7.60 -3.80
CA ASP A 61 -9.90 -7.86 -4.98
C ASP A 61 -8.61 -7.03 -5.04
N ILE A 62 -8.01 -6.73 -3.88
CA ILE A 62 -6.73 -6.00 -3.79
C ILE A 62 -5.54 -6.96 -3.87
N ILE A 63 -5.69 -8.15 -3.28
CA ILE A 63 -4.75 -9.28 -3.32
C ILE A 63 -5.47 -10.59 -3.59
#